data_AF-A0A5C7PQK2-F1
#
_entry.id   AF-A0A5C7PQK2-F1
#
_cell.length_a   1.000
_cell.length_b   1.000
_cell.length_c   1.000
_cell.angle_alpha   90.00
_cell.angle_beta   90.00
_cell.angle_gamma   90.00
#
_symmetry.space_group_name_H-M   'P 1'
#
loop_
_entity.id
_entity.type
_entity.pdbx_description
1 polymer ?
#
loop_
_entity_poly.entity_id
_entity_poly.type
_entity_poly.pdbx_seq_one_letter_code
_entity_poly.pdbx_strand_id
1 'polypeptide(L)'
;MTNLSQIAQNFDAALAQIEHAQSLIAKHLAELDAQVVDRVGGRDVTRGELRAFFDAVANPSNWKLPIDCVVTADAAQLAMLSHAVAFFTGSTLDAWPMGGDRWRVTAIGYYNAVGA
;
A
#
# COMPACT_ATOMS: atom_id res chain seq x y z
N MET A 1 32.28 37.35 -4.51
CA MET A 1 31.11 37.51 -5.40
C MET A 1 30.96 36.21 -6.18
N THR A 2 29.89 35.44 -5.94
CA THR A 2 29.62 34.24 -6.73
C THR A 2 29.15 34.66 -8.12
N ASN A 3 29.83 34.18 -9.15
CA ASN A 3 29.50 34.47 -10.56
C ASN A 3 28.27 33.64 -10.98
N LEU A 4 27.38 34.23 -11.80
CA LEU A 4 26.19 33.58 -12.38
C LEU A 4 26.46 32.21 -13.01
N SER A 5 27.63 32.00 -13.62
CA SER A 5 28.03 30.70 -14.19
C SER A 5 28.17 29.62 -13.11
N GLN A 6 28.71 29.98 -11.95
CA GLN A 6 28.87 29.06 -10.83
C GLN A 6 27.53 28.77 -10.15
N ILE A 7 26.62 29.73 -10.15
CA ILE A 7 25.24 29.52 -9.70
C ILE A 7 24.53 28.52 -10.62
N ALA A 8 24.63 28.67 -11.94
CA ALA A 8 24.04 27.73 -12.91
C ALA A 8 24.59 26.31 -12.75
N GLN A 9 25.91 26.16 -12.63
CA GLN A 9 26.56 24.86 -12.40
C GLN A 9 26.10 24.19 -11.10
N ASN A 10 25.90 24.97 -10.03
CA ASN A 10 25.38 24.43 -8.77
C ASN A 10 23.93 23.94 -8.91
N PHE A 11 23.10 24.64 -9.68
CA PHE A 11 21.73 24.20 -9.95
C PHE A 11 21.69 22.91 -10.77
N ASP A 12 22.48 22.82 -11.84
CA ASP A 12 22.55 21.61 -12.68
C ASP A 12 23.01 20.39 -11.86
N ALA A 13 24.02 20.58 -11.00
CA ALA A 13 24.50 19.55 -10.10
C ALA A 13 23.42 19.11 -9.09
N ALA A 14 22.65 20.06 -8.54
CA ALA A 14 21.54 19.76 -7.63
C ALA A 14 20.41 18.99 -8.32
N LEU A 15 20.06 19.35 -9.56
CA LEU A 15 19.06 18.65 -10.35
C LEU A 15 19.49 17.20 -10.64
N ALA A 16 20.73 16.98 -11.07
CA ALA A 16 21.27 15.64 -11.31
C ALA A 16 21.26 14.77 -10.04
N GLN A 17 21.55 15.37 -8.87
CA GLN A 17 21.46 14.66 -7.59
C GLN A 17 20.02 14.28 -7.23
N ILE A 18 19.04 15.17 -7.48
CA ILE A 18 17.62 14.89 -7.26
C ILE A 18 17.15 13.75 -8.17
N GLU A 19 17.49 13.78 -9.46
CA GLU A 19 17.13 12.72 -10.41
C GLU A 19 17.72 11.36 -10.00
N HIS A 20 18.98 11.34 -9.57
CA HIS A 20 19.62 10.13 -9.09
C HIS A 20 18.93 9.58 -7.83
N ALA A 21 18.62 10.45 -6.86
CA ALA A 21 17.90 10.06 -5.65
C ALA A 21 16.51 9.51 -5.97
N GLN A 22 15.77 10.15 -6.88
CA GLN A 22 14.46 9.66 -7.34
C GLN A 22 14.57 8.27 -7.99
N SER A 23 15.61 8.04 -8.81
CA SER A 23 15.86 6.72 -9.41
C SER A 23 16.13 5.64 -8.38
N LEU A 24 16.95 5.93 -7.35
CA LEU A 24 17.22 4.99 -6.27
C LEU A 24 15.96 4.67 -5.46
N ILE A 25 15.13 5.68 -5.17
CA ILE A 25 13.86 5.50 -4.46
C ILE A 25 12.92 4.62 -5.29
N ALA A 26 12.74 4.93 -6.58
CA ALA A 26 11.87 4.15 -7.46
C ALA A 26 12.31 2.69 -7.55
N LYS A 27 13.62 2.44 -7.67
CA LYS A 27 14.18 1.10 -7.66
C LYS A 27 13.89 0.37 -6.35
N HIS A 28 14.12 1.03 -5.21
CA HIS A 28 13.88 0.42 -3.91
C HIS A 28 12.40 0.10 -3.67
N LEU A 29 11.49 0.99 -4.09
CA LEU A 29 10.05 0.73 -4.00
C LEU A 29 9.63 -0.47 -4.87
N ALA A 30 10.17 -0.57 -6.09
CA ALA A 30 9.90 -1.72 -6.95
C ALA A 30 10.42 -3.04 -6.36
N GLU A 31 11.60 -3.02 -5.72
CA GLU A 31 12.15 -4.18 -5.00
C GLU A 31 11.27 -4.58 -3.81
N LEU A 32 10.75 -3.61 -3.05
CA LEU A 32 9.82 -3.88 -1.95
C LEU A 32 8.50 -4.48 -2.46
N ASP A 33 7.92 -3.95 -3.53
CA ASP A 33 6.66 -4.45 -4.09
C ASP A 33 6.80 -5.85 -4.69
N ALA A 34 7.99 -6.21 -5.19
CA ALA A 34 8.30 -7.54 -5.70
C ALA A 34 8.56 -8.58 -4.60
N GLN A 35 8.74 -8.17 -3.34
CA GLN A 35 8.99 -9.09 -2.25
C GLN A 35 7.78 -10.01 -2.01
N VAL A 36 8.00 -11.33 -2.04
CA VAL A 36 7.02 -12.32 -1.58
C VAL A 36 6.90 -12.23 -0.07
N VAL A 37 5.68 -11.99 0.43
CA VAL A 37 5.40 -11.77 1.86
C VAL A 37 4.35 -12.71 2.43
N ASP A 38 3.63 -13.43 1.57
CA ASP A 38 2.56 -14.34 2.00
C ASP A 38 2.33 -15.46 0.96
N ARG A 39 1.49 -16.45 1.32
CA ARG A 39 1.03 -17.51 0.44
C ARG A 39 -0.50 -17.68 0.56
N VAL A 40 -1.23 -17.26 -0.47
CA VAL A 40 -2.71 -17.29 -0.49
C VAL A 40 -3.16 -18.26 -1.57
N GLY A 41 -4.07 -19.18 -1.25
CA GLY A 41 -4.60 -20.15 -2.24
C GLY A 41 -3.52 -21.04 -2.87
N GLY A 42 -2.41 -21.29 -2.15
CA GLY A 42 -1.32 -22.14 -2.62
C GLY A 42 -0.30 -21.47 -3.54
N ARG A 43 -0.45 -20.18 -3.87
CA ARG A 43 0.53 -19.38 -4.63
C ARG A 43 1.23 -18.36 -3.74
N ASP A 44 2.47 -18.05 -4.09
CA ASP A 44 3.20 -16.93 -3.49
C ASP A 44 2.52 -15.60 -3.85
N VAL A 45 2.50 -14.68 -2.89
CA VAL A 45 1.89 -13.36 -3.02
C VAL A 45 2.90 -12.29 -2.66
N THR A 46 3.02 -11.28 -3.52
CA THR A 46 3.94 -10.17 -3.28
C THR A 46 3.32 -9.07 -2.43
N ARG A 47 4.18 -8.24 -1.83
CA ARG A 47 3.77 -7.04 -1.10
C ARG A 47 2.98 -6.09 -2.01
N GLY A 48 3.38 -5.93 -3.27
CA GLY A 48 2.70 -5.08 -4.24
C GLY A 48 1.29 -5.59 -4.58
N GLU A 49 1.10 -6.91 -4.64
CA GLU A 49 -0.25 -7.50 -4.81
C GLU A 49 -1.13 -7.20 -3.59
N LEU A 50 -0.64 -7.44 -2.37
CA LEU A 50 -1.39 -7.09 -1.16
C LEU A 50 -1.69 -5.59 -1.10
N ARG A 51 -0.75 -4.74 -1.52
CA ARG A 51 -0.93 -3.28 -1.56
C ARG A 51 -2.11 -2.88 -2.43
N ALA A 52 -2.21 -3.44 -3.64
CA ALA A 52 -3.30 -3.15 -4.56
C ALA A 52 -4.68 -3.50 -3.97
N PHE A 53 -4.79 -4.63 -3.26
CA PHE A 53 -6.02 -5.00 -2.57
C PHE A 53 -6.31 -4.11 -1.35
N PHE A 54 -5.29 -3.78 -0.56
CA PHE A 54 -5.46 -2.92 0.61
C PHE A 54 -5.90 -1.50 0.23
N ASP A 55 -5.29 -0.90 -0.79
CA ASP A 55 -5.60 0.47 -1.24
C ASP A 55 -7.06 0.61 -1.71
N ALA A 56 -7.70 -0.49 -2.13
CA ALA A 56 -9.11 -0.50 -2.50
C ALA A 56 -10.08 -0.37 -1.31
N VAL A 57 -9.64 -0.73 -0.10
CA VAL A 57 -10.44 -0.70 1.13
C VAL A 57 -9.91 0.25 2.20
N ALA A 58 -8.70 0.77 2.01
CA ALA A 58 -8.06 1.69 2.93
C ALA A 58 -8.93 2.94 3.16
N ASN A 59 -8.96 3.41 4.41
CA ASN A 59 -9.66 4.65 4.73
C ASN A 59 -8.97 5.82 4.01
N PRO A 60 -9.69 6.60 3.17
CA PRO A 60 -9.08 7.61 2.31
C PRO A 60 -8.55 8.81 3.08
N SER A 61 -9.04 9.06 4.30
CA SER A 61 -8.54 10.15 5.14
C SER A 61 -7.19 9.82 5.79
N ASN A 62 -7.02 8.56 6.19
CA ASN A 62 -5.79 8.02 6.76
C ASN A 62 -5.91 6.50 6.81
N TRP A 63 -5.04 5.79 6.09
CA TRP A 63 -5.05 4.33 6.00
C TRP A 63 -4.95 3.59 7.35
N LYS A 64 -4.48 4.27 8.41
CA LYS A 64 -4.34 3.70 9.76
C LYS A 64 -5.64 3.68 10.56
N LEU A 65 -6.66 4.39 10.10
CA LEU A 65 -8.00 4.44 10.72
C LEU A 65 -8.81 3.17 10.40
N PRO A 66 -9.94 2.95 11.09
CA PRO A 66 -10.84 1.84 10.78
C PRO A 66 -11.29 1.81 9.31
N ILE A 67 -11.50 0.59 8.83
CA ILE A 67 -12.10 0.29 7.53
C ILE A 67 -13.59 0.01 7.77
N ASP A 68 -14.44 0.64 6.96
CA ASP A 68 -15.87 0.33 6.84
C ASP A 68 -16.32 0.78 5.44
N CYS A 69 -16.43 -0.17 4.51
CA CYS A 69 -16.84 0.11 3.15
C CYS A 69 -17.56 -1.07 2.52
N VAL A 70 -18.08 -0.85 1.31
CA VAL A 70 -18.71 -1.89 0.50
C VAL A 70 -17.85 -2.17 -0.72
N VAL A 71 -17.57 -3.44 -0.97
CA VAL A 71 -16.79 -3.92 -2.12
C VAL A 71 -17.58 -4.92 -2.93
N THR A 72 -17.25 -5.02 -4.21
CA THR A 72 -17.67 -6.14 -5.06
C THR A 72 -16.47 -7.07 -5.22
N ALA A 73 -16.59 -8.30 -4.73
CA ALA A 73 -15.49 -9.26 -4.70
C ALA A 73 -15.99 -10.70 -4.77
N ASP A 74 -15.30 -11.54 -5.54
CA ASP A 74 -15.45 -13.00 -5.45
C ASP A 74 -14.73 -13.57 -4.21
N ALA A 75 -14.84 -14.88 -3.99
CA ALA A 75 -14.24 -15.54 -2.83
C ALA A 75 -12.69 -15.44 -2.79
N ALA A 76 -12.03 -15.48 -3.96
CA ALA A 76 -10.57 -15.39 -4.03
C ALA A 76 -10.10 -13.95 -3.76
N GLN A 77 -10.82 -12.96 -4.26
CA GLN A 77 -10.59 -11.55 -3.99
C GLN A 77 -10.85 -11.22 -2.52
N LEU A 78 -11.88 -11.79 -1.90
CA LEU A 78 -12.16 -11.60 -0.48
C LEU A 78 -11.05 -12.19 0.41
N ALA A 79 -10.50 -13.35 0.02
CA ALA A 79 -9.33 -13.91 0.68
C ALA A 79 -8.11 -12.98 0.56
N MET A 80 -7.82 -12.46 -0.64
CA MET A 80 -6.74 -11.49 -0.85
C MET A 80 -6.94 -10.21 -0.01
N LEU A 81 -8.16 -9.69 0.08
CA LEU A 81 -8.49 -8.54 0.93
C LEU A 81 -8.21 -8.82 2.40
N SER A 82 -8.59 -10.00 2.90
CA SER A 82 -8.35 -10.39 4.30
C SER A 82 -6.86 -10.42 4.62
N HIS A 83 -6.05 -11.06 3.77
CA HIS A 83 -4.60 -11.10 3.92
C HIS A 83 -3.95 -9.72 3.79
N ALA A 84 -4.41 -8.90 2.84
CA ALA A 84 -3.91 -7.54 2.66
C ALA A 84 -4.15 -6.67 3.89
N VAL A 85 -5.37 -6.70 4.45
CA VAL A 85 -5.71 -5.97 5.67
C VAL A 85 -4.85 -6.47 6.83
N ALA A 86 -4.79 -7.78 7.07
CA ALA A 86 -3.96 -8.35 8.13
C ALA A 86 -2.49 -7.94 8.02
N PHE A 87 -1.92 -7.92 6.81
CA PHE A 87 -0.53 -7.57 6.59
C PHE A 87 -0.24 -6.08 6.87
N PHE A 88 -1.08 -5.15 6.42
CA PHE A 88 -0.81 -3.72 6.58
C PHE A 88 -1.22 -3.16 7.95
N THR A 89 -2.31 -3.66 8.54
CA THR A 89 -2.85 -3.10 9.77
C THR A 89 -2.64 -4.00 10.98
N GLY A 90 -2.30 -5.29 10.79
CA GLY A 90 -2.28 -6.27 11.88
C GLY A 90 -3.67 -6.63 12.41
N SER A 91 -4.75 -6.24 11.72
CA SER A 91 -6.13 -6.48 12.15
C SER A 91 -6.84 -7.51 11.27
N THR A 92 -7.83 -8.18 11.84
CA THR A 92 -8.75 -9.06 11.09
C THR A 92 -9.74 -8.24 10.27
N LEU A 93 -10.03 -8.71 9.05
CA LEU A 93 -11.10 -8.20 8.20
C LEU A 93 -12.37 -9.02 8.45
N ASP A 94 -13.43 -8.34 8.88
CA ASP A 94 -14.77 -8.92 8.92
C ASP A 94 -15.51 -8.59 7.62
N ALA A 95 -16.24 -9.56 7.07
CA ALA A 95 -16.98 -9.40 5.82
C ALA A 95 -18.40 -9.96 5.95
N TRP A 96 -19.40 -9.16 5.58
CA TRP A 96 -20.81 -9.55 5.58
C TRP A 96 -21.40 -9.47 4.17
N PRO A 97 -22.04 -10.54 3.69
CA PRO A 97 -22.65 -10.53 2.37
C PRO A 97 -23.85 -9.57 2.33
N MET A 98 -23.94 -8.78 1.27
CA MET A 98 -25.06 -7.87 0.98
C MET A 98 -25.96 -8.37 -0.16
N GLY A 99 -25.63 -9.52 -0.75
CA GLY A 99 -26.31 -10.13 -1.90
C GLY A 99 -25.51 -9.98 -3.21
N GLY A 100 -25.53 -11.04 -4.03
CA GLY A 100 -24.60 -11.16 -5.17
C GLY A 100 -23.15 -11.18 -4.69
N ASP A 101 -22.25 -10.54 -5.44
CA ASP A 101 -20.83 -10.45 -5.11
C ASP A 101 -20.49 -9.21 -4.25
N ARG A 102 -21.48 -8.61 -3.58
CA ARG A 102 -21.29 -7.41 -2.75
C ARG A 102 -21.11 -7.76 -1.29
N TRP A 103 -20.11 -7.16 -0.66
CA TRP A 103 -19.74 -7.38 0.73
C TRP A 103 -19.58 -6.05 1.44
N ARG A 104 -20.12 -5.92 2.65
CA ARG A 104 -19.66 -4.91 3.59
C ARG A 104 -18.44 -5.47 4.29
N VAL A 105 -17.34 -4.73 4.30
CA VAL A 105 -16.10 -5.13 4.96
C VAL A 105 -15.73 -4.12 6.02
N THR A 106 -15.29 -4.60 7.18
CA THR A 106 -14.78 -3.74 8.26
C THR A 106 -13.51 -4.29 8.88
N ALA A 107 -12.69 -3.40 9.40
CA ALA A 107 -11.55 -3.75 10.24
C ALA A 107 -11.25 -2.61 11.22
N ILE A 108 -10.70 -2.92 12.39
CA ILE A 108 -10.40 -1.92 13.43
C ILE A 108 -9.34 -0.90 13.01
N GLY A 109 -8.54 -1.20 11.98
CA GLY A 109 -7.44 -0.34 11.51
C GLY A 109 -6.17 -0.48 12.34
N TYR A 110 -5.08 0.11 11.83
CA TYR A 110 -3.74 -0.02 12.40
C TYR A 110 -3.63 0.54 13.82
N TYR A 111 -4.11 1.77 14.07
CA TYR A 111 -3.92 2.41 15.38
C TYR A 111 -4.54 1.60 16.52
N ASN A 112 -5.77 1.12 16.31
CA ASN A 112 -6.43 0.26 17.29
C ASN A 112 -5.74 -1.10 17.44
N ALA A 113 -5.23 -1.69 16.35
CA ALA A 113 -4.53 -2.96 16.39
C ALA A 113 -3.20 -2.90 17.19
N VAL A 114 -2.48 -1.78 17.12
CA VAL A 114 -1.22 -1.58 17.85
C VAL A 114 -1.38 -0.88 19.21
N GLY A 115 -2.59 -0.43 19.55
CA GLY A 115 -2.88 0.25 20.82
C GLY A 115 -2.38 1.71 20.90
N ALA A 116 -2.42 2.44 19.78
CA ALA A 116 -1.97 3.84 19.66
C ALA A 116 -3.12 4.86 19.66
#